data_AF-A0AA91Z2X9-F1
#
_entry.id   AF-A0AA91Z2X9-F1
#
_cell.length_a   1.000
_cell.length_b   1.000
_cell.length_c   1.000
_cell.angle_alpha   90.00
_cell.angle_beta   90.00
_cell.angle_gamma   90.00
#
_symmetry.space_group_name_H-M   'P 1'
#
loop_
_entity.id
_entity.type
_entity.pdbx_description
1 polymer ?
#
loop_
_entity_poly.entity_id
_entity_poly.type
_entity_poly.pdbx_seq_one_letter_code
_entity_poly.pdbx_strand_id
1 'polypeptide(L)' 'MSIKQRLTEWKKESPIRKYRAQQGLSQADLASILGVAAYTLQRWEEGAMNPGEKNISKLKEVIPEFEKKWREWKSDKPTM' A
#
# COMPACT_ATOMS: atom_id res chain seq x y z
N MET A 1 -18.40 -9.48 -12.22
CA MET A 1 -17.13 -8.77 -12.50
C MET A 1 -16.03 -9.78 -12.76
N SER A 2 -15.14 -9.52 -13.73
CA SER A 2 -13.95 -10.34 -13.98
C SER A 2 -12.99 -10.30 -12.79
N ILE A 3 -12.25 -11.39 -12.53
CA ILE A 3 -11.18 -11.44 -11.51
C ILE A 3 -10.18 -10.28 -11.71
N LYS A 4 -9.86 -9.92 -12.96
CA LYS A 4 -8.99 -8.78 -13.28
C LYS A 4 -9.54 -7.44 -12.75
N GLN A 5 -10.86 -7.26 -12.83
CA GLN A 5 -11.52 -6.06 -12.31
C GLN A 5 -11.47 -6.03 -10.78
N ARG A 6 -11.79 -7.15 -10.12
CA ARG A 6 -11.69 -7.27 -8.66
C ARG A 6 -10.28 -6.98 -8.14
N LEU A 7 -9.26 -7.49 -8.84
CA LEU A 7 -7.86 -7.24 -8.48
C LEU A 7 -7.47 -5.77 -8.63
N THR A 8 -8.01 -5.09 -9.66
CA THR A 8 -7.75 -3.67 -9.89
C THR A 8 -8.35 -2.82 -8.78
N GLU A 9 -9.60 -3.09 -8.39
CA GLU A 9 -10.25 -2.40 -7.27
C GLU A 9 -9.56 -2.71 -5.95
N TRP A 10 -9.21 -3.97 -5.70
CA TRP A 10 -8.44 -4.35 -4.52
C TRP A 10 -7.13 -3.57 -4.40
N LYS A 11 -6.34 -3.42 -5.48
CA LYS A 11 -5.10 -2.61 -5.47
C LYS A 11 -5.36 -1.14 -5.11
N LYS A 12 -6.50 -0.57 -5.51
CA LYS A 12 -6.87 0.82 -5.16
C LYS A 12 -7.13 0.98 -3.67
N GLU A 13 -7.65 -0.06 -3.03
CA GLU A 13 -7.93 -0.09 -1.59
C GLU A 13 -6.70 -0.29 -0.70
N SER A 14 -5.49 -0.34 -1.29
CA SER A 14 -4.25 -0.41 -0.50
C SER A 14 -4.16 0.75 0.49
N PRO A 15 -3.92 0.50 1.79
CA PRO A 15 -3.82 1.57 2.80
C PRO A 15 -2.78 2.63 2.46
N ILE A 16 -1.66 2.22 1.85
CA ILE A 16 -0.59 3.11 1.40
C ILE A 16 -1.10 4.01 0.26
N ARG A 17 -1.76 3.42 -0.74
CA ARG A 17 -2.31 4.16 -1.88
C ARG A 17 -3.41 5.13 -1.46
N LYS A 18 -4.28 4.73 -0.54
CA LYS A 18 -5.37 5.58 0.00
C LYS A 18 -4.79 6.78 0.75
N TYR A 19 -3.84 6.55 1.65
CA TYR A 19 -3.16 7.63 2.35
C TYR A 19 -2.50 8.60 1.37
N ARG A 20 -1.76 8.07 0.41
CA ARG A 20 -1.08 8.85 -0.61
C ARG A 20 -2.05 9.74 -1.41
N ALA A 21 -3.18 9.19 -1.83
CA ALA A 21 -4.22 9.94 -2.54
C ALA A 21 -4.88 11.02 -1.66
N GLN A 22 -5.14 10.73 -0.38
CA GLN A 22 -5.68 11.70 0.58
C GLN A 22 -4.73 12.89 0.82
N GLN A 23 -3.42 12.65 0.76
CA GLN A 23 -2.39 13.68 0.92
C GLN A 23 -1.99 14.35 -0.41
N GLY A 24 -2.60 13.97 -1.55
CA GLY A 24 -2.23 14.52 -2.86
C GLY A 24 -0.82 14.14 -3.34
N LEU A 25 -0.24 13.05 -2.81
CA LEU A 25 1.13 12.62 -3.08
C LEU A 25 1.23 11.71 -4.32
N SER A 26 2.32 11.81 -5.06
CA SER A 26 2.73 10.80 -6.03
C SER A 26 3.44 9.64 -5.35
N GLN A 27 3.62 8.50 -6.05
CA GLN A 27 4.39 7.38 -5.52
C GLN A 27 5.84 7.80 -5.22
N ALA A 28 6.41 8.70 -6.02
CA ALA A 28 7.75 9.23 -5.79
C ALA A 28 7.84 10.08 -4.51
N ASP A 29 6.81 10.88 -4.22
CA ASP A 29 6.80 11.75 -3.03
C ASP A 29 6.78 10.92 -1.75
N LEU A 30 5.84 9.97 -1.63
CA LEU A 30 5.76 9.11 -0.44
C LEU A 30 6.99 8.20 -0.33
N ALA A 31 7.51 7.69 -1.44
CA ALA A 31 8.73 6.89 -1.42
C ALA A 31 9.94 7.69 -0.93
N SER A 32 10.06 8.96 -1.33
CA SER A 32 11.10 9.88 -0.86
C SER A 32 11.00 10.14 0.64
N ILE A 33 9.78 10.38 1.16
CA ILE A 33 9.52 10.53 2.60
C ILE A 33 9.93 9.26 3.38
N LEU A 34 9.60 8.08 2.85
CA LEU A 34 9.93 6.80 3.47
C LEU A 34 11.39 6.38 3.25
N GLY A 35 12.13 7.06 2.38
CA GLY A 35 13.51 6.74 2.01
C GLY A 35 13.64 5.40 1.28
N VAL A 36 12.72 5.11 0.35
CA VAL A 36 12.73 3.93 -0.52
C VAL A 36 12.58 4.32 -1.99
N ALA A 37 12.83 3.40 -2.92
CA ALA A 37 12.57 3.65 -4.33
C ALA A 37 11.06 3.67 -4.62
N ALA A 38 10.61 4.49 -5.57
CA ALA A 38 9.21 4.53 -6.01
C ALA A 38 8.71 3.15 -6.47
N TYR A 39 9.56 2.37 -7.12
CA TYR A 39 9.27 0.98 -7.50
C TYR A 39 8.99 0.08 -6.29
N THR A 40 9.72 0.25 -5.18
CA THR A 40 9.48 -0.49 -3.94
C THR A 40 8.10 -0.17 -3.38
N LEU A 41 7.72 1.12 -3.33
CA LEU A 41 6.41 1.56 -2.88
C LEU A 41 5.29 0.98 -3.77
N GLN A 42 5.47 1.01 -5.10
CA GLN A 42 4.54 0.42 -6.06
C GLN A 42 4.30 -1.06 -5.75
N ARG A 43 5.36 -1.84 -5.52
CA ARG A 43 5.26 -3.29 -5.21
C ARG A 43 4.52 -3.56 -3.90
N TRP A 44 4.61 -2.64 -2.93
CA TRP A 44 3.79 -2.69 -1.72
C TRP A 44 2.32 -2.38 -2.04
N GLU A 45 2.02 -1.30 -2.76
CA GLU A 45 0.63 -0.94 -3.13
C GLU A 45 -0.06 -2.06 -3.93
N GLU A 46 0.69 -2.86 -4.69
CA GLU A 46 0.19 -4.04 -5.41
C GLU A 46 0.13 -5.32 -4.58
N GLY A 47 0.68 -5.29 -3.37
CA GLY A 47 0.76 -6.41 -2.44
C GLY A 47 1.60 -7.56 -2.98
N ALA A 48 2.52 -7.24 -3.90
CA ALA A 48 3.49 -8.16 -4.48
C ALA A 48 4.75 -8.29 -3.61
N MET A 49 4.98 -7.33 -2.71
CA MET A 49 6.01 -7.37 -1.68
C MET A 49 5.46 -6.75 -0.39
N ASN A 50 5.96 -7.21 0.75
CA ASN A 50 5.64 -6.64 2.05
C ASN A 50 6.72 -5.63 2.47
N PRO A 51 6.36 -4.51 3.12
CA PRO A 51 7.33 -3.66 3.79
C PRO A 51 8.05 -4.44 4.91
N GLY A 52 9.36 -4.24 5.06
CA GLY A 52 10.10 -4.75 6.21
C GLY A 52 9.85 -3.92 7.47
N GLU A 53 10.26 -4.42 8.64
CA GLU A 53 9.95 -3.83 9.96
C GLU A 53 10.27 -2.34 10.06
N LYS A 54 11.46 -1.91 9.61
CA LYS A 54 11.85 -0.49 9.59
C LYS A 54 10.86 0.38 8.81
N ASN A 55 10.34 -0.11 7.69
CA ASN A 55 9.40 0.62 6.85
C ASN A 55 7.97 0.55 7.43
N ILE A 56 7.62 -0.55 8.10
CA ILE A 56 6.37 -0.64 8.86
C ILE A 56 6.34 0.43 9.96
N SER A 57 7.43 0.63 10.71
CA SER A 57 7.51 1.68 11.72
C SER A 57 7.25 3.06 11.13
N LYS A 58 7.91 3.41 10.02
CA LYS A 58 7.68 4.68 9.31
C LYS A 58 6.23 4.82 8.81
N LEU A 59 5.65 3.74 8.29
CA LEU A 59 4.26 3.74 7.81
C LEU A 59 3.27 3.94 8.97
N LYS A 60 3.56 3.44 10.17
CA LYS A 60 2.73 3.67 11.37
C LYS A 60 2.75 5.11 11.85
N GLU A 61 3.84 5.84 11.62
CA GLU A 61 3.93 7.26 11.96
C GLU A 61 3.00 8.12 11.10
N VAL A 62 2.77 7.71 9.84
CA VAL A 62 1.94 8.48 8.89
C VAL A 62 0.54 7.92 8.66
N ILE A 63 0.33 6.62 8.88
CA ILE A 63 -0.94 5.93 8.66
C ILE A 63 -1.41 5.32 9.99
N PRO A 64 -2.47 5.89 10.62
CA PRO A 64 -3.06 5.32 11.82
C PRO A 64 -3.56 3.90 11.59
N GLU A 65 -3.32 3.01 12.55
CA GLU A 65 -3.68 1.58 12.49
C GLU A 65 -3.11 0.86 11.25
N PHE A 66 -1.94 1.29 10.73
CA PHE A 66 -1.37 0.75 9.49
C PHE A 66 -1.34 -0.77 9.44
N GLU A 67 -0.81 -1.43 10.47
CA GLU A 67 -0.67 -2.90 10.48
C GLU A 67 -2.01 -3.63 10.38
N LYS A 68 -3.05 -3.12 11.04
CA LYS A 68 -4.39 -3.70 11.01
C LYS A 68 -4.99 -3.53 9.62
N LYS A 69 -5.02 -2.30 9.09
CA LYS A 69 -5.52 -1.99 7.74
C LYS A 69 -4.77 -2.78 6.66
N TRP A 70 -3.46 -2.93 6.81
CA TRP A 70 -2.61 -3.70 5.91
C TRP A 70 -2.96 -5.19 5.92
N ARG A 71 -3.15 -5.76 7.10
CA ARG A 71 -3.53 -7.17 7.27
C ARG A 71 -4.90 -7.46 6.69
N GLU A 72 -5.89 -6.63 6.98
CA GLU A 72 -7.26 -6.73 6.44
C GLU A 72 -7.22 -6.67 4.91
N TRP A 73 -6.59 -5.63 4.34
CA TRP A 73 -6.44 -5.51 2.90
C TRP A 73 -5.74 -6.73 2.27
N LYS A 74 -4.69 -7.26 2.88
CA LYS A 74 -3.99 -8.44 2.34
C LYS A 74 -4.86 -9.70 2.37
N SER A 75 -5.71 -9.88 3.38
CA SER A 75 -6.64 -11.00 3.48
C SER A 75 -7.74 -10.94 2.42
N ASP A 76 -8.15 -9.73 2.03
CA ASP A 76 -9.19 -9.50 1.02
C ASP A 76 -8.69 -9.65 -0.43
N LYS A 77 -7.44 -10.10 -0.63
CA LYS A 77 -6.85 -10.24 -1.96
C LYS A 77 -7.66 -11.25 -2.79
N PRO A 78 -8.20 -10.86 -3.96
CA PRO A 78 -8.86 -11.80 -4.86
C PRO A 78 -7.86 -12.87 -5.33
N THR A 79 -8.13 -14.12 -4.97
CA THR A 79 -7.46 -15.29 -5.51
C THR A 79 -8.19 -15.79 -6.75
N MET A 80 -7.50 -16.60 -7.58
CA MET A 80 -8.17 -17.28 -8.70
C MET A 80 -9.26 -18.21 -8.20
#